data_AF-M6ZYP1-F1
#
_entry.id   AF-M6ZYP1-F1
#
_cell.length_a   1.000
_cell.length_b   1.000
_cell.length_c   1.000
_cell.angle_alpha   90.00
_cell.angle_beta   90.00
_cell.angle_gamma   90.00
#
_symmetry.space_group_name_H-M   'P 1'
#
loop_
_entity.id
_entity.type
_entity.pdbx_description
1 polymer ?
#
loop_
_entity_poly.entity_id
_entity_poly.type
_entity_poly.pdbx_seq_one_letter_code
_entity_poly.pdbx_strand_id
1 'polypeptide(L)'
;MSLWTEKISRRKLFGFGLGGLLSLCIGAFFFNRFKRSSYKTLFFSSSEVEFLQAYSQTLLPPTPGFPDLEKAEVIRRLDEEFFFVDPSISDDFKSLIIILEYLPLISGYWSRFSKLNEIDRKNFLLSQETTKSDTIRAALANLKLPVYLVYYGHESSFKAISYDGPFGNPPEKLSESRIYYKKSWGNYERSRLRMEKLRRSQNRKADVAIVGTGCGGATLAYELSKNGKKVIMIEEGGYYHTGTFDNHELNMAGKVSAERNMATDATGTINLVYGKT
;
A
#
# COMPACT_ATOMS: atom_id res chain seq x y z
N MET A 1 -6.00 -32.93 -14.85
CA MET A 1 -5.71 -31.68 -15.59
C MET A 1 -5.50 -30.59 -14.56
N SER A 2 -4.24 -30.22 -14.30
CA SER A 2 -3.88 -29.26 -13.26
C SER A 2 -3.97 -27.83 -13.80
N LEU A 3 -4.93 -27.07 -13.28
CA LEU A 3 -5.05 -25.63 -13.49
C LEU A 3 -4.09 -24.94 -12.52
N TRP A 4 -2.80 -24.96 -12.85
CA TRP A 4 -1.84 -24.07 -12.20
C TRP A 4 -2.04 -22.68 -12.77
N THR A 5 -2.51 -21.78 -11.91
CA THR A 5 -2.46 -20.34 -12.11
C THR A 5 -1.02 -19.93 -12.38
N GLU A 6 -0.72 -19.56 -13.63
CA GLU A 6 0.54 -18.88 -13.95
C GLU A 6 0.57 -17.55 -13.20
N LYS A 7 1.20 -17.54 -12.01
CA LYS A 7 1.69 -16.31 -11.41
C LYS A 7 2.57 -15.60 -12.43
N ILE A 8 2.36 -14.31 -12.61
CA ILE A 8 3.26 -13.45 -13.39
C ILE A 8 4.63 -13.53 -12.73
N SER A 9 5.49 -14.38 -13.29
CA SER A 9 6.89 -14.47 -12.94
C SER A 9 7.56 -13.17 -13.34
N ARG A 10 8.52 -12.71 -12.53
CA ARG A 10 9.41 -11.57 -12.83
C ARG A 10 9.84 -11.52 -14.31
N ARG A 11 10.00 -12.67 -14.99
CA ARG A 11 10.28 -12.76 -16.43
C ARG A 11 9.25 -12.12 -17.38
N LYS A 12 7.96 -12.11 -17.06
CA LYS A 12 6.93 -11.47 -17.92
C LYS A 12 6.94 -9.94 -17.77
N LEU A 13 7.30 -9.40 -16.59
CA LEU A 13 7.47 -7.95 -16.38
C LEU A 13 8.69 -7.39 -17.14
N PHE A 14 9.75 -8.20 -17.29
CA PHE A 14 10.91 -7.90 -18.14
C PHE A 14 10.71 -8.31 -19.62
N GLY A 15 9.62 -8.98 -19.97
CA GLY A 15 9.39 -9.62 -21.27
C GLY A 15 8.60 -8.80 -22.29
N PHE A 16 8.05 -7.65 -21.90
CA PHE A 16 7.30 -6.77 -22.81
C PHE A 16 8.00 -5.42 -22.99
N GLY A 17 8.73 -5.29 -24.10
CA GLY A 17 9.11 -4.00 -24.67
C GLY A 17 10.00 -3.11 -23.80
N LEU A 18 10.19 -1.86 -24.24
CA LEU A 18 11.17 -0.88 -23.72
C LEU A 18 11.28 -0.75 -22.18
N GLY A 19 10.27 -1.15 -21.41
CA GLY A 19 10.27 -1.09 -19.93
C GLY A 19 11.30 -2.01 -19.26
N GLY A 20 11.60 -3.18 -19.84
CA GLY A 20 12.61 -4.11 -19.30
C GLY A 20 14.06 -3.64 -19.52
N LEU A 21 14.31 -2.89 -20.59
CA LEU A 21 15.61 -2.28 -20.90
C LEU A 21 15.85 -0.99 -20.09
N LEU A 22 14.81 -0.19 -19.84
CA LEU A 22 14.92 1.00 -18.98
C LEU A 22 15.24 0.64 -17.52
N SER A 23 14.63 -0.41 -16.95
CA SER A 23 14.84 -0.77 -15.54
C SER A 23 16.23 -1.38 -15.28
N LEU A 24 16.79 -2.14 -16.24
CA LEU A 24 18.10 -2.77 -16.10
C LEU A 24 19.28 -1.81 -16.36
N CYS A 25 19.13 -0.83 -17.27
CA CYS A 25 20.23 0.09 -17.59
C CYS A 25 20.30 1.32 -16.66
N ILE A 26 19.19 1.76 -16.06
CA ILE A 26 19.17 2.96 -15.20
C ILE A 26 19.55 2.61 -13.75
N GLY A 27 19.24 1.39 -13.29
CA GLY A 27 19.49 0.95 -11.91
C GLY A 27 20.98 0.88 -11.51
N ALA A 28 21.89 0.73 -12.47
CA ALA A 28 23.32 0.57 -12.19
C ALA A 28 24.15 1.88 -12.29
N PHE A 29 23.63 2.96 -12.89
CA PHE A 29 24.47 4.12 -13.26
C PHE A 29 24.24 5.41 -12.46
N PHE A 30 23.17 5.52 -11.66
CA PHE A 30 22.79 6.80 -11.02
C PHE A 30 22.69 6.78 -9.49
N PHE A 31 23.65 6.15 -8.81
CA PHE A 31 23.90 6.35 -7.39
C PHE A 31 25.04 7.36 -7.19
N ASN A 32 24.77 8.67 -7.29
CA ASN A 32 25.38 9.63 -6.37
C ASN A 32 24.80 11.05 -6.48
N ARG A 33 24.77 11.71 -5.31
CA ARG A 33 24.20 13.04 -4.98
C ARG A 33 22.68 13.14 -4.93
N PHE A 34 22.09 12.58 -3.88
CA PHE A 34 20.75 12.98 -3.43
C PHE A 34 20.82 14.04 -2.33
N LYS A 35 20.01 15.09 -2.45
CA LYS A 35 19.66 15.94 -1.30
C LYS A 35 18.90 15.06 -0.30
N ARG A 36 19.29 15.12 0.97
CA ARG A 36 18.63 14.38 2.06
C ARG A 36 17.19 14.89 2.18
N SER A 37 16.20 14.04 1.94
CA SER A 37 14.80 14.36 2.23
C SER A 37 14.65 14.67 3.73
N SER A 38 13.79 15.63 4.09
CA SER A 38 13.47 15.93 5.50
C SER A 38 12.63 14.83 6.16
N TYR A 39 11.98 13.98 5.36
CA TYR A 39 11.17 12.88 5.86
C TYR A 39 12.05 11.74 6.36
N LYS A 40 11.79 11.29 7.59
CA LYS A 40 12.30 10.03 8.10
C LYS A 40 11.33 8.94 7.67
N THR A 41 11.79 8.04 6.82
CA THR A 41 11.04 6.90 6.27
C THR A 41 11.71 5.59 6.66
N LEU A 42 10.94 4.51 6.78
CA LEU A 42 11.44 3.15 6.97
C LEU A 42 11.39 2.32 5.69
N PHE A 43 10.49 2.64 4.75
CA PHE A 43 10.29 1.84 3.53
C PHE A 43 10.82 2.51 2.26
N PHE A 44 10.46 3.78 2.03
CA PHE A 44 10.87 4.56 0.88
C PHE A 44 12.26 5.18 1.09
N SER A 45 13.07 5.10 0.05
CA SER A 45 14.33 5.82 -0.09
C SER A 45 14.10 7.33 -0.31
N SER A 46 15.15 8.14 -0.17
CA SER A 46 15.04 9.59 -0.39
C SER A 46 14.63 9.96 -1.82
N SER A 47 15.03 9.19 -2.84
CA SER A 47 14.64 9.42 -4.23
C SER A 47 13.17 9.08 -4.50
N GLU A 48 12.68 7.99 -3.90
CA GLU A 48 11.26 7.61 -3.98
C GLU A 48 10.38 8.63 -3.27
N VAL A 49 10.82 9.14 -2.11
CA VAL A 49 10.13 10.24 -1.41
C VAL A 49 10.08 11.49 -2.28
N GLU A 50 11.20 11.87 -2.89
CA GLU A 50 11.26 13.03 -3.78
C GLU A 50 10.27 12.91 -4.96
N PHE A 51 10.17 11.74 -5.58
CA PHE A 51 9.16 11.46 -6.59
C PHE A 51 7.74 11.54 -6.02
N LEU A 52 7.45 10.85 -4.92
CA LEU A 52 6.11 10.79 -4.33
C LEU A 52 5.62 12.18 -3.90
N GLN A 53 6.51 13.04 -3.42
CA GLN A 53 6.17 14.44 -3.11
C GLN A 53 5.78 15.20 -4.37
N ALA A 54 6.62 15.15 -5.42
CA ALA A 54 6.36 15.81 -6.68
C ALA A 54 5.07 15.31 -7.35
N TYR A 55 4.85 14.00 -7.31
CA TYR A 55 3.68 13.34 -7.89
C TYR A 55 2.41 13.69 -7.12
N SER A 56 2.44 13.60 -5.78
CA SER A 56 1.31 13.98 -4.93
C SER A 56 0.96 15.46 -5.07
N GLN A 57 1.95 16.36 -5.10
CA GLN A 57 1.73 17.80 -5.36
C GLN A 57 1.06 18.05 -6.71
N THR A 58 1.38 17.25 -7.73
CA THR A 58 0.81 17.41 -9.08
C THR A 58 -0.63 16.91 -9.13
N LEU A 59 -0.94 15.83 -8.42
CA LEU A 59 -2.26 15.19 -8.43
C LEU A 59 -3.30 15.83 -7.52
N LEU A 60 -2.86 16.41 -6.40
CA LEU A 60 -3.74 16.89 -5.34
C LEU A 60 -4.11 18.38 -5.54
N PRO A 61 -5.32 18.79 -5.12
CA PRO A 61 -5.82 20.12 -5.39
C PRO A 61 -4.99 21.20 -4.65
N PRO A 62 -4.40 22.18 -5.37
CA PRO A 62 -3.62 23.26 -4.75
C PRO A 62 -4.51 24.42 -4.27
N THR A 63 -5.82 24.21 -4.14
CA THR A 63 -6.80 25.27 -3.89
C THR A 63 -7.00 25.56 -2.41
N PRO A 64 -7.30 26.82 -2.03
CA PRO A 64 -7.65 27.16 -0.65
C PRO A 64 -8.76 26.25 -0.08
N GLY A 65 -8.57 25.79 1.15
CA GLY A 65 -9.50 24.88 1.84
C GLY A 65 -9.06 23.42 1.83
N PHE A 66 -8.19 23.01 0.90
CA PHE A 66 -7.58 21.69 0.89
C PHE A 66 -6.28 21.66 1.72
N PRO A 67 -5.98 20.58 2.47
CA PRO A 67 -4.73 20.46 3.20
C PRO A 67 -3.54 20.28 2.25
N ASP A 68 -2.36 20.76 2.65
CA ASP A 68 -1.13 20.41 1.96
C ASP A 68 -0.67 18.98 2.32
N LEU A 69 0.42 18.53 1.67
CA LEU A 69 0.95 17.17 1.87
C LEU A 69 1.41 16.90 3.31
N GLU A 70 1.88 17.94 4.00
CA GLU A 70 2.39 17.81 5.37
C GLU A 70 1.22 17.66 6.34
N LYS A 71 0.21 18.52 6.24
CA LYS A 71 -1.00 18.48 7.04
C LYS A 71 -1.84 17.22 6.82
N ALA A 72 -1.82 16.64 5.62
CA ALA A 72 -2.45 15.35 5.35
C ALA A 72 -1.51 14.14 5.58
N GLU A 73 -0.26 14.41 5.98
CA GLU A 73 0.76 13.40 6.29
C GLU A 73 0.98 12.35 5.19
N VAL A 74 0.85 12.75 3.92
CA VAL A 74 0.77 11.83 2.77
C VAL A 74 1.96 10.88 2.70
N ILE A 75 3.18 11.42 2.74
CA ILE A 75 4.42 10.61 2.63
C ILE A 75 4.56 9.66 3.82
N ARG A 76 4.29 10.15 5.03
CA ARG A 76 4.38 9.35 6.26
C ARG A 76 3.41 8.18 6.23
N ARG A 77 2.15 8.43 5.84
CA ARG A 77 1.09 7.43 5.76
C ARG A 77 1.38 6.40 4.65
N LEU A 78 1.84 6.84 3.48
CA LEU A 78 2.28 5.90 2.43
C LEU A 78 3.41 4.99 2.94
N ASP A 79 4.45 5.56 3.52
CA ASP A 79 5.60 4.78 4.03
C ASP A 79 5.17 3.76 5.07
N GLU A 80 4.29 4.17 5.98
CA GLU A 80 3.71 3.33 7.02
C GLU A 80 2.92 2.15 6.47
N GLU A 81 2.06 2.37 5.46
CA GLU A 81 1.28 1.27 4.86
C GLU A 81 2.18 0.31 4.07
N PHE A 82 3.03 0.84 3.18
CA PHE A 82 3.89 0.02 2.34
C PHE A 82 4.97 -0.75 3.10
N PHE A 83 5.32 -0.31 4.32
CA PHE A 83 6.21 -1.06 5.21
C PHE A 83 5.65 -2.44 5.63
N PHE A 84 4.32 -2.64 5.60
CA PHE A 84 3.68 -3.89 6.00
C PHE A 84 3.05 -4.70 4.87
N VAL A 85 3.03 -4.16 3.65
CA VAL A 85 2.54 -4.85 2.45
C VAL A 85 3.52 -5.95 2.05
N ASP A 86 3.03 -7.04 1.45
CA ASP A 86 3.90 -8.11 0.96
C ASP A 86 5.02 -7.55 0.04
N PRO A 87 6.26 -8.07 0.14
CA PRO A 87 7.37 -7.64 -0.70
C PRO A 87 7.07 -7.67 -2.20
N SER A 88 6.28 -8.62 -2.69
CA SER A 88 5.94 -8.69 -4.12
C SER A 88 5.15 -7.47 -4.59
N ILE A 89 4.15 -7.04 -3.82
CA ILE A 89 3.32 -5.87 -4.15
C ILE A 89 4.11 -4.58 -3.95
N SER A 90 4.89 -4.50 -2.88
CA SER A 90 5.65 -3.29 -2.56
C SER A 90 6.85 -3.07 -3.49
N ASP A 91 7.49 -4.15 -3.98
CA ASP A 91 8.52 -4.10 -5.05
C ASP A 91 7.91 -3.67 -6.39
N ASP A 92 6.71 -4.14 -6.72
CA ASP A 92 5.99 -3.72 -7.93
C ASP A 92 5.66 -2.23 -7.87
N PHE A 93 5.20 -1.73 -6.72
CA PHE A 93 4.95 -0.29 -6.52
C PHE A 93 6.21 0.56 -6.75
N LYS A 94 7.37 0.12 -6.23
CA LYS A 94 8.66 0.77 -6.48
C LYS A 94 9.06 0.75 -7.96
N SER A 95 8.75 -0.34 -8.66
CA SER A 95 8.98 -0.44 -10.11
C SER A 95 8.14 0.57 -10.89
N LEU A 96 6.89 0.79 -10.48
CA LEU A 96 6.02 1.80 -11.09
C LEU A 96 6.54 3.23 -10.84
N ILE A 97 7.08 3.51 -9.64
CA ILE A 97 7.76 4.79 -9.36
C ILE A 97 8.88 5.04 -10.36
N ILE A 98 9.75 4.04 -10.59
CA ILE A 98 10.87 4.16 -11.54
C ILE A 98 10.35 4.46 -12.94
N ILE A 99 9.29 3.77 -13.37
CA ILE A 99 8.70 3.97 -14.70
C ILE A 99 8.24 5.42 -14.87
N LEU A 100 7.39 5.94 -13.98
CA LEU A 100 6.89 7.32 -14.12
C LEU A 100 7.97 8.38 -13.85
N GLU A 101 8.94 8.10 -12.98
CA GLU A 101 10.02 9.03 -12.70
C GLU A 101 10.88 9.31 -13.95
N TYR A 102 11.18 8.27 -14.75
CA TYR A 102 12.06 8.42 -15.91
C TYR A 102 11.33 8.53 -17.26
N LEU A 103 10.03 8.23 -17.32
CA LEU A 103 9.22 8.34 -18.54
C LEU A 103 9.27 9.74 -19.22
N PRO A 104 9.37 10.88 -18.51
CA PRO A 104 9.52 12.17 -19.17
C PRO A 104 10.73 12.28 -20.11
N LEU A 105 11.85 11.65 -19.77
CA LEU A 105 13.08 11.70 -20.58
C LEU A 105 12.91 11.08 -21.96
N ILE A 106 12.11 10.01 -22.05
CA ILE A 106 11.78 9.36 -23.32
C ILE A 106 10.56 9.99 -24.01
N SER A 107 9.89 10.93 -23.32
CA SER A 107 8.73 11.67 -23.82
C SER A 107 9.07 13.10 -24.26
N GLY A 108 10.36 13.42 -24.40
CA GLY A 108 10.84 14.72 -24.91
C GLY A 108 11.17 15.77 -23.85
N TYR A 109 11.14 15.42 -22.56
CA TYR A 109 11.59 16.30 -21.48
C TYR A 109 13.07 16.09 -21.14
N TRP A 110 13.72 17.12 -20.58
CA TRP A 110 15.15 17.10 -20.25
C TRP A 110 15.47 16.71 -18.81
N SER A 111 14.46 16.34 -18.01
CA SER A 111 14.65 15.90 -16.64
C SER A 111 13.62 14.84 -16.24
N ARG A 112 13.95 14.08 -15.18
CA ARG A 112 13.04 13.13 -14.54
C ARG A 112 11.84 13.85 -13.91
N PHE A 113 10.72 13.16 -13.73
CA PHE A 113 9.44 13.74 -13.32
C PHE A 113 9.55 14.62 -12.07
N SER A 114 10.23 14.12 -11.03
CA SER A 114 10.44 14.85 -9.78
C SER A 114 11.24 16.15 -9.93
N LYS A 115 11.97 16.32 -11.04
CA LYS A 115 12.78 17.50 -11.36
C LYS A 115 12.15 18.43 -12.39
N LEU A 116 11.01 18.08 -12.96
CA LEU A 116 10.21 19.01 -13.76
C LEU A 116 9.63 20.11 -12.87
N ASN A 117 9.39 21.28 -13.44
CA ASN A 117 8.59 22.32 -12.79
C ASN A 117 7.11 21.90 -12.73
N GLU A 118 6.30 22.60 -11.94
CA GLU A 118 4.90 22.22 -11.69
C GLU A 118 4.05 22.16 -12.97
N ILE A 119 4.25 23.12 -13.88
CA ILE A 119 3.51 23.21 -15.14
C ILE A 119 3.85 22.00 -16.03
N ASP A 120 5.14 21.71 -16.16
CA ASP A 120 5.62 20.58 -16.97
C ASP A 120 5.20 19.23 -16.39
N ARG A 121 5.16 19.08 -15.06
CA ARG A 121 4.62 17.86 -14.43
C ARG A 121 3.15 17.63 -14.80
N LYS A 122 2.32 18.68 -14.73
CA LYS A 122 0.90 18.60 -15.10
C LYS A 122 0.73 18.28 -16.58
N ASN A 123 1.42 19.01 -17.44
CA ASN A 123 1.38 18.79 -18.90
C ASN A 123 1.85 17.37 -19.26
N PHE A 124 2.90 16.88 -18.61
CA PHE A 124 3.37 15.52 -18.79
C PHE A 124 2.30 14.50 -18.42
N LEU A 125 1.69 14.58 -17.23
CA LEU A 125 0.64 13.62 -16.84
C LEU A 125 -0.57 13.67 -17.79
N LEU A 126 -1.01 14.86 -18.20
CA LEU A 126 -2.09 15.05 -19.17
C LEU A 126 -1.76 14.39 -20.52
N SER A 127 -0.51 14.53 -20.99
CA SER A 127 -0.07 13.90 -22.25
C SER A 127 -0.18 12.37 -22.23
N GLN A 128 -0.22 11.74 -21.04
CA GLN A 128 -0.29 10.28 -20.89
C GLN A 128 -1.72 9.75 -20.74
N GLU A 129 -2.75 10.60 -20.66
CA GLU A 129 -4.15 10.18 -20.47
C GLU A 129 -4.64 9.19 -21.53
N THR A 130 -4.16 9.34 -22.76
CA THR A 130 -4.55 8.51 -23.91
C THR A 130 -3.51 7.44 -24.25
N THR A 131 -2.60 7.13 -23.32
CA THR A 131 -1.54 6.15 -23.55
C THR A 131 -2.09 4.79 -23.98
N LYS A 132 -1.45 4.17 -24.97
CA LYS A 132 -1.76 2.79 -25.39
C LYS A 132 -0.97 1.74 -24.61
N SER A 133 0.01 2.15 -23.81
CA SER A 133 0.83 1.24 -23.02
C SER A 133 0.12 0.81 -21.74
N ASP A 134 -0.14 -0.47 -21.58
CA ASP A 134 -0.73 -1.04 -20.36
C ASP A 134 0.14 -0.78 -19.13
N THR A 135 1.46 -0.84 -19.30
CA THR A 135 2.42 -0.55 -18.22
C THR A 135 2.34 0.90 -17.75
N ILE A 136 2.25 1.87 -18.66
CA ILE A 136 2.12 3.29 -18.29
C ILE A 136 0.77 3.52 -17.61
N ARG A 137 -0.29 2.91 -18.14
CA ARG A 137 -1.64 2.97 -17.57
C ARG A 137 -1.67 2.41 -16.14
N ALA A 138 -1.05 1.26 -15.92
CA ALA A 138 -0.91 0.64 -14.61
C ALA A 138 -0.10 1.54 -13.66
N ALA A 139 0.99 2.16 -14.12
CA ALA A 139 1.77 3.08 -13.29
C ALA A 139 0.95 4.31 -12.88
N LEU A 140 0.22 4.92 -13.81
CA LEU A 140 -0.65 6.08 -13.52
C LEU A 140 -1.78 5.73 -12.55
N ALA A 141 -2.44 4.59 -12.72
CA ALA A 141 -3.54 4.18 -11.85
C ALA A 141 -3.07 3.80 -10.45
N ASN A 142 -2.06 2.91 -10.35
CA ASN A 142 -1.64 2.33 -9.08
C ASN A 142 -0.78 3.26 -8.22
N LEU A 143 -0.14 4.27 -8.79
CA LEU A 143 0.52 5.29 -7.99
C LEU A 143 -0.49 6.33 -7.47
N LYS A 144 -1.50 6.67 -8.27
CA LYS A 144 -2.55 7.63 -7.91
C LYS A 144 -3.44 7.12 -6.78
N LEU A 145 -3.85 5.84 -6.82
CA LEU A 145 -4.82 5.27 -5.88
C LEU A 145 -4.35 5.36 -4.42
N PRO A 146 -3.15 4.91 -4.02
CA PRO A 146 -2.67 5.04 -2.65
C PRO A 146 -2.52 6.49 -2.21
N VAL A 147 -2.06 7.39 -3.09
CA VAL A 147 -1.97 8.83 -2.78
C VAL A 147 -3.35 9.39 -2.41
N TYR A 148 -4.38 9.05 -3.18
CA TYR A 148 -5.74 9.49 -2.91
C TYR A 148 -6.31 8.86 -1.64
N LEU A 149 -6.08 7.56 -1.44
CA LEU A 149 -6.52 6.86 -0.24
C LEU A 149 -5.94 7.51 1.03
N VAL A 150 -4.64 7.81 1.05
CA VAL A 150 -4.03 8.40 2.25
C VAL A 150 -4.43 9.86 2.46
N TYR A 151 -4.59 10.64 1.38
CA TYR A 151 -4.90 12.06 1.45
C TYR A 151 -6.36 12.30 1.81
N TYR A 152 -7.29 11.72 1.05
CA TYR A 152 -8.72 11.88 1.30
C TYR A 152 -9.22 11.06 2.49
N GLY A 153 -8.45 10.06 2.93
CA GLY A 153 -8.68 9.35 4.20
C GLY A 153 -8.14 10.07 5.43
N HIS A 154 -7.62 11.30 5.29
CA HIS A 154 -7.15 12.13 6.42
C HIS A 154 -8.21 13.17 6.79
N GLU A 155 -8.50 13.31 8.09
CA GLU A 155 -9.55 14.21 8.60
C GLU A 155 -9.42 15.66 8.15
N SER A 156 -8.17 16.11 7.94
CA SER A 156 -7.87 17.47 7.46
C SER A 156 -8.42 17.76 6.05
N SER A 157 -8.78 16.72 5.28
CA SER A 157 -9.36 16.84 3.94
C SER A 157 -10.90 16.78 3.93
N PHE A 158 -11.52 16.23 4.98
CA PHE A 158 -12.95 15.88 4.99
C PHE A 158 -13.87 17.07 4.70
N LYS A 159 -13.62 18.20 5.39
CA LYS A 159 -14.37 19.43 5.17
C LYS A 159 -14.26 19.95 3.74
N ALA A 160 -13.10 19.78 3.10
CA ALA A 160 -12.85 20.26 1.74
C ALA A 160 -13.66 19.48 0.68
N ILE A 161 -14.03 18.24 0.98
CA ILE A 161 -14.82 17.36 0.11
C ILE A 161 -16.26 17.17 0.58
N SER A 162 -16.73 17.99 1.54
CA SER A 162 -18.06 17.89 2.14
C SER A 162 -18.37 16.49 2.72
N TYR A 163 -17.34 15.85 3.28
CA TYR A 163 -17.48 14.61 4.03
C TYR A 163 -17.52 14.93 5.53
N ASP A 164 -18.54 14.44 6.23
CA ASP A 164 -18.69 14.67 7.67
C ASP A 164 -17.79 13.76 8.54
N GLY A 165 -17.04 12.88 7.89
CA GLY A 165 -16.22 11.86 8.54
C GLY A 165 -16.95 10.52 8.68
N PRO A 166 -16.28 9.54 9.32
CA PRO A 166 -16.83 8.20 9.48
C PRO A 166 -18.15 8.20 10.26
N PHE A 167 -19.03 7.26 9.94
CA PHE A 167 -20.32 7.13 10.63
C PHE A 167 -20.12 6.95 12.14
N GLY A 168 -20.84 7.78 12.92
CA GLY A 168 -20.72 7.84 14.38
C GLY A 168 -19.48 8.58 14.90
N ASN A 169 -18.62 9.07 13.99
CA ASN A 169 -17.38 9.78 14.24
C ASN A 169 -16.57 9.24 15.44
N PRO A 170 -16.31 7.91 15.50
CA PRO A 170 -15.52 7.35 16.57
C PRO A 170 -14.10 7.93 16.52
N PRO A 171 -13.43 8.12 17.67
CA PRO A 171 -12.05 8.58 17.66
C PRO A 171 -11.15 7.57 16.95
N GLU A 172 -10.15 8.07 16.22
CA GLU A 172 -9.19 7.25 15.49
C GLU A 172 -8.48 6.26 16.44
N LYS A 173 -8.46 4.98 16.06
CA LYS A 173 -7.77 3.91 16.78
C LYS A 173 -6.71 3.29 15.89
N LEU A 174 -5.47 3.75 16.08
CA LEU A 174 -4.29 3.23 15.39
C LEU A 174 -4.24 1.71 15.46
N SER A 175 -4.00 1.08 14.31
CA SER A 175 -3.80 -0.37 14.24
C SER A 175 -2.47 -0.77 14.88
N GLU A 176 -2.35 -2.05 15.26
CA GLU A 176 -1.14 -2.59 15.88
C GLU A 176 0.09 -2.41 15.00
N SER A 177 -0.07 -2.52 13.69
CA SER A 177 0.99 -2.28 12.71
C SER A 177 1.46 -0.83 12.77
N ARG A 178 0.55 0.14 12.83
CA ARG A 178 0.88 1.56 12.92
C ARG A 178 1.59 1.91 14.23
N ILE A 179 1.12 1.33 15.33
CA ILE A 179 1.80 1.42 16.63
C ILE A 179 3.21 0.82 16.55
N TYR A 180 3.38 -0.32 15.88
CA TYR A 180 4.68 -0.94 15.67
C TYR A 180 5.60 -0.05 14.82
N TYR A 181 5.12 0.48 13.69
CA TYR A 181 5.87 1.38 12.82
C TYR A 181 6.39 2.61 13.59
N LYS A 182 5.51 3.27 14.35
CA LYS A 182 5.87 4.41 15.20
C LYS A 182 6.92 4.04 16.27
N LYS A 183 6.87 2.83 16.82
CA LYS A 183 7.87 2.33 17.79
C LYS A 183 9.19 1.95 17.13
N SER A 184 9.17 1.45 15.90
CA SER A 184 10.35 1.08 15.12
C SER A 184 11.26 2.28 14.82
N TRP A 185 10.70 3.49 14.84
CA TRP A 185 11.46 4.74 14.78
C TRP A 185 12.31 5.00 16.05
N GLY A 186 12.00 4.33 17.17
CA GLY A 186 12.59 4.62 18.49
C GLY A 186 13.43 3.49 19.11
N ASN A 187 13.30 2.23 18.71
CA ASN A 187 14.18 1.10 19.11
C ASN A 187 13.74 -0.21 18.43
N TYR A 188 14.39 -0.58 17.33
CA TYR A 188 14.05 -1.72 16.46
C TYR A 188 14.24 -3.11 17.12
N GLU A 189 15.28 -3.31 17.95
CA GLU A 189 15.60 -4.64 18.51
C GLU A 189 14.67 -5.07 19.66
N ARG A 190 14.17 -4.11 20.43
CA ARG A 190 13.41 -4.38 21.66
C ARG A 190 11.95 -4.79 21.39
N SER A 191 11.37 -4.33 20.28
CA SER A 191 10.01 -4.66 19.85
C SER A 191 9.92 -6.05 19.22
N ARG A 192 10.97 -6.49 18.51
CA ARG A 192 11.05 -7.81 17.88
C ARG A 192 11.06 -8.95 18.91
N LEU A 193 11.86 -8.80 19.98
CA LEU A 193 11.94 -9.74 21.11
C LEU A 193 10.61 -9.93 21.86
N ARG A 194 9.73 -8.92 21.89
CA ARG A 194 8.44 -8.99 22.62
C ARG A 194 7.38 -9.78 21.85
N MET A 195 7.39 -9.71 20.51
CA MET A 195 6.46 -10.47 19.65
C MET A 195 6.89 -11.93 19.50
N GLU A 196 8.19 -12.19 19.40
CA GLU A 196 8.73 -13.55 19.36
C GLU A 196 8.40 -14.33 20.66
N LYS A 197 8.38 -13.63 21.79
CA LYS A 197 8.05 -14.22 23.11
C LYS A 197 6.57 -14.61 23.27
N LEU A 198 5.67 -14.24 22.35
CA LEU A 198 4.25 -14.60 22.41
C LEU A 198 3.88 -15.87 21.60
N ARG A 199 4.76 -16.41 20.76
CA ARG A 199 4.47 -17.62 19.98
C ARG A 199 5.06 -18.86 20.64
N ARG A 200 4.47 -19.31 21.75
CA ARG A 200 4.66 -20.71 22.18
C ARG A 200 3.80 -21.58 21.27
N SER A 201 4.43 -22.45 20.48
CA SER A 201 3.70 -23.52 19.80
C SER A 201 2.97 -24.35 20.86
N GLN A 202 1.65 -24.48 20.70
CA GLN A 202 0.84 -25.31 21.58
C GLN A 202 0.38 -26.52 20.79
N ASN A 203 0.68 -27.70 21.32
CA ASN A 203 0.12 -28.94 20.78
C ASN A 203 -1.27 -29.14 21.42
N ARG A 204 -2.32 -29.02 20.61
CA ARG A 204 -3.71 -29.14 21.03
C ARG A 204 -4.38 -30.21 20.17
N LYS A 205 -5.13 -31.13 20.80
CA LYS A 205 -5.93 -32.14 20.11
C LYS A 205 -7.34 -31.61 19.85
N ALA A 206 -7.82 -31.79 18.62
CA ALA A 206 -9.15 -31.43 18.18
C ALA A 206 -9.67 -32.48 17.19
N ASP A 207 -10.98 -32.53 17.01
CA ASP A 207 -11.62 -33.38 16.01
C ASP A 207 -11.53 -32.75 14.63
N VAL A 208 -11.59 -31.40 14.56
CA VAL A 208 -11.52 -30.62 13.33
C VAL A 208 -10.64 -29.39 13.54
N ALA A 209 -9.78 -29.09 12.56
CA ALA A 209 -9.06 -27.83 12.45
C ALA A 209 -9.61 -27.03 11.26
N ILE A 210 -9.98 -25.78 11.48
CA ILE A 210 -10.45 -24.85 10.47
C ILE A 210 -9.38 -23.77 10.29
N VAL A 211 -8.96 -23.55 9.05
CA VAL A 211 -8.00 -22.51 8.67
C VAL A 211 -8.77 -21.40 7.97
N GLY A 212 -8.70 -20.18 8.51
CA GLY A 212 -9.52 -19.03 8.18
C GLY A 212 -10.78 -18.93 9.05
N THR A 213 -10.95 -17.79 9.72
CA THR A 213 -12.13 -17.49 10.58
C THR A 213 -13.09 -16.49 9.95
N GLY A 214 -13.01 -16.32 8.63
CA GLY A 214 -13.98 -15.58 7.84
C GLY A 214 -15.38 -16.22 7.86
N CYS A 215 -16.28 -15.69 7.03
CA CYS A 215 -17.69 -16.09 7.02
C CYS A 215 -17.93 -17.61 6.94
N GLY A 216 -17.22 -18.31 6.04
CA GLY A 216 -17.36 -19.77 5.92
C GLY A 216 -16.79 -20.54 7.11
N GLY A 217 -15.60 -20.17 7.58
CA GLY A 217 -14.92 -20.86 8.69
C GLY A 217 -15.65 -20.71 10.02
N ALA A 218 -16.15 -19.49 10.31
CA ALA A 218 -16.91 -19.22 11.53
C ALA A 218 -18.26 -19.96 11.55
N THR A 219 -18.98 -20.00 10.43
CA THR A 219 -20.24 -20.76 10.32
C THR A 219 -20.00 -22.26 10.51
N LEU A 220 -18.98 -22.82 9.86
CA LEU A 220 -18.63 -24.23 10.02
C LEU A 220 -18.22 -24.56 11.46
N ALA A 221 -17.42 -23.69 12.09
CA ALA A 221 -17.03 -23.83 13.48
C ALA A 221 -18.24 -23.86 14.41
N TYR A 222 -19.20 -22.97 14.20
CA TYR A 222 -20.44 -22.89 14.99
C TYR A 222 -21.23 -24.21 14.89
N GLU A 223 -21.51 -24.68 13.68
CA GLU A 223 -22.29 -25.91 13.47
C GLU A 223 -21.57 -27.16 14.02
N LEU A 224 -20.26 -27.30 13.79
CA LEU A 224 -19.50 -28.43 14.31
C LEU A 224 -19.43 -28.43 15.85
N SER A 225 -19.21 -27.26 16.45
CA SER A 225 -19.15 -27.11 17.91
C SER A 225 -20.51 -27.40 18.56
N LYS A 226 -21.60 -26.93 17.94
CA LYS A 226 -22.99 -27.22 18.36
C LYS A 226 -23.29 -28.73 18.34
N ASN A 227 -22.66 -29.48 17.45
CA ASN A 227 -22.75 -30.95 17.36
C ASN A 227 -21.68 -31.67 18.21
N GLY A 228 -21.07 -30.99 19.19
CA GLY A 228 -20.17 -31.59 20.18
C GLY A 228 -18.76 -31.88 19.69
N LYS A 229 -18.36 -31.40 18.51
CA LYS A 229 -16.97 -31.55 18.02
C LYS A 229 -16.04 -30.55 18.69
N LYS A 230 -14.82 -30.98 19.01
CA LYS A 230 -13.73 -30.11 19.43
C LYS A 230 -13.13 -29.46 18.18
N VAL A 231 -13.39 -28.17 18.00
CA VAL A 231 -12.91 -27.40 16.85
C VAL A 231 -11.78 -26.49 17.27
N ILE A 232 -10.68 -26.50 16.51
CA ILE A 232 -9.64 -25.47 16.58
C ILE A 232 -9.77 -24.60 15.34
N MET A 233 -9.68 -23.29 15.54
CA MET A 233 -9.65 -22.31 14.47
C MET A 233 -8.27 -21.64 14.43
N ILE A 234 -7.77 -21.41 13.22
CA ILE A 234 -6.51 -20.71 12.95
C ILE A 234 -6.84 -19.58 11.97
N GLU A 235 -6.29 -18.41 12.21
CA GLU A 235 -6.57 -17.17 11.49
C GLU A 235 -5.25 -16.45 11.21
N GLU A 236 -5.06 -15.94 9.99
CA GLU A 236 -3.88 -15.15 9.64
C GLU A 236 -3.93 -13.74 10.25
N GLY A 237 -5.11 -13.14 10.29
CA GLY A 237 -5.40 -11.82 10.82
C GLY A 237 -5.39 -11.72 12.36
N GLY A 238 -5.56 -10.48 12.83
CA GLY A 238 -5.73 -10.19 14.26
C GLY A 238 -7.17 -10.43 14.75
N TYR A 239 -7.36 -10.55 16.06
CA TYR A 239 -8.69 -10.64 16.65
C TYR A 239 -9.30 -9.24 16.83
N TYR A 240 -10.21 -8.87 15.92
CA TYR A 240 -10.86 -7.56 15.91
C TYR A 240 -12.38 -7.67 16.11
N HIS A 241 -12.85 -7.41 17.33
CA HIS A 241 -14.29 -7.30 17.61
C HIS A 241 -14.81 -5.90 17.20
N THR A 242 -16.13 -5.73 17.02
CA THR A 242 -16.74 -4.48 16.54
C THR A 242 -16.32 -3.23 17.31
N GLY A 243 -16.12 -3.33 18.63
CA GLY A 243 -15.61 -2.24 19.47
C GLY A 243 -14.18 -1.76 19.14
N THR A 244 -13.42 -2.50 18.33
CA THR A 244 -12.08 -2.12 17.84
C THR A 244 -12.12 -1.33 16.53
N PHE A 245 -13.29 -1.23 15.89
CA PHE A 245 -13.47 -0.55 14.63
C PHE A 245 -13.60 0.95 14.88
N ASP A 246 -12.94 1.73 14.03
CA ASP A 246 -12.96 3.19 14.04
C ASP A 246 -13.49 3.75 12.71
N ASN A 247 -13.87 2.90 11.75
CA ASN A 247 -14.41 3.28 10.44
C ASN A 247 -13.51 4.23 9.62
N HIS A 248 -12.27 4.47 10.06
CA HIS A 248 -11.25 5.15 9.27
C HIS A 248 -10.65 4.14 8.29
N GLU A 249 -10.82 4.37 6.99
CA GLU A 249 -10.55 3.41 5.92
C GLU A 249 -9.12 2.88 5.99
N LEU A 250 -8.15 3.76 6.22
CA LEU A 250 -6.74 3.38 6.25
C LEU A 250 -6.37 2.54 7.49
N ASN A 251 -6.99 2.80 8.64
CA ASN A 251 -6.81 1.97 9.83
C ASN A 251 -7.51 0.63 9.68
N MET A 252 -8.71 0.62 9.11
CA MET A 252 -9.47 -0.60 8.87
C MET A 252 -8.79 -1.48 7.83
N ALA A 253 -8.22 -0.90 6.77
CA ALA A 253 -7.41 -1.64 5.79
C ALA A 253 -6.27 -2.41 6.45
N GLY A 254 -5.58 -1.79 7.42
CA GLY A 254 -4.51 -2.45 8.17
C GLY A 254 -4.98 -3.52 9.17
N LYS A 255 -6.27 -3.55 9.54
CA LYS A 255 -6.86 -4.51 10.49
C LYS A 255 -7.50 -5.70 9.78
N VAL A 256 -8.36 -5.45 8.79
CA VAL A 256 -9.28 -6.48 8.25
C VAL A 256 -9.04 -6.84 6.80
N SER A 257 -8.31 -6.01 6.04
CA SER A 257 -8.11 -6.23 4.61
C SER A 257 -6.75 -6.85 4.34
N ALA A 258 -6.73 -7.90 3.53
CA ALA A 258 -5.50 -8.46 3.02
C ALA A 258 -4.75 -7.42 2.18
N GLU A 259 -3.42 -7.44 2.29
CA GLU A 259 -2.53 -6.50 1.61
C GLU A 259 -2.90 -5.02 1.79
N ARG A 260 -3.66 -4.69 2.85
CA ARG A 260 -4.05 -3.31 3.19
C ARG A 260 -4.74 -2.58 2.03
N ASN A 261 -5.52 -3.32 1.23
CA ASN A 261 -6.16 -2.85 -0.01
C ASN A 261 -5.18 -2.44 -1.14
N MET A 262 -3.94 -2.91 -1.12
CA MET A 262 -2.93 -2.61 -2.15
C MET A 262 -2.78 -3.72 -3.22
N ALA A 263 -3.47 -4.85 -3.06
CA ALA A 263 -3.48 -5.91 -4.06
C ALA A 263 -4.22 -5.48 -5.33
N THR A 264 -3.74 -5.96 -6.48
CA THR A 264 -4.33 -5.67 -7.79
C THR A 264 -4.37 -6.92 -8.67
N ASP A 265 -5.17 -6.87 -9.73
CA ASP A 265 -5.15 -7.89 -10.77
C ASP A 265 -3.81 -7.92 -11.52
N ALA A 266 -3.65 -8.94 -12.36
CA ALA A 266 -2.44 -9.18 -13.15
C ALA A 266 -2.00 -7.98 -14.02
N THR A 267 -2.95 -7.11 -14.39
CA THR A 267 -2.72 -5.93 -15.22
C THR A 267 -2.57 -4.65 -14.41
N GLY A 268 -2.75 -4.71 -13.08
CA GLY A 268 -2.73 -3.54 -12.20
C GLY A 268 -3.87 -2.55 -12.47
N THR A 269 -4.95 -2.98 -13.12
CA THR A 269 -6.09 -2.13 -13.48
C THR A 269 -7.22 -2.21 -12.47
N ILE A 270 -7.35 -3.35 -11.80
CA ILE A 270 -8.43 -3.62 -10.86
C ILE A 270 -7.83 -3.83 -9.47
N ASN A 271 -8.29 -3.04 -8.49
CA ASN A 271 -7.95 -3.21 -7.09
C ASN A 271 -8.71 -4.43 -6.51
N LEU A 272 -7.98 -5.31 -5.80
CA LEU A 272 -8.53 -6.50 -5.19
C LEU A 272 -8.67 -6.29 -3.68
N VAL A 273 -9.91 -6.26 -3.20
CA VAL A 273 -10.24 -6.13 -1.78
C VAL A 273 -10.78 -7.46 -1.27
N TYR A 274 -10.08 -8.06 -0.31
CA TYR A 274 -10.49 -9.32 0.31
C TYR A 274 -10.06 -9.34 1.79
N GLY A 275 -10.71 -10.20 2.56
CA GLY A 275 -10.42 -10.36 3.99
C GLY A 275 -9.05 -10.99 4.21
N LYS A 276 -8.35 -10.55 5.25
CA LYS A 276 -7.17 -11.25 5.76
C LYS A 276 -7.67 -12.41 6.64
N THR A 277 -7.69 -13.63 6.09
CA THR A 277 -8.27 -14.85 6.70
C THR A 277 -7.33 -16.04 6.62
#